data_AF-A0A8K0XNI0-F1
#
_entry.id   AF-A0A8K0XNI0-F1
#
_cell.length_a   1.000
_cell.length_b   1.000
_cell.length_c   1.000
_cell.angle_alpha   90.00
_cell.angle_beta   90.00
_cell.angle_gamma   90.00
#
_symmetry.space_group_name_H-M   'P 1'
#
loop_
_entity.id
_entity.type
_entity.pdbx_description
1 polymer ?
#
loop_
_entity_poly.entity_id
_entity_poly.type
_entity_poly.pdbx_seq_one_letter_code
_entity_poly.pdbx_strand_id
1 'polypeptide(L)'
;MSANQGKPSASENDWIRITSNDGFSFLVPRKVAVVSGTLKNMLSTESNFAEAASNTCPMSERGVIVEKICEYLTYKALYEKAPPKEEIPDFLERLAPEISLELLMAADYYDVPPPLP
;
A
#
# COMPACT_ATOMS: atom_id res chain seq x y z
N MET A 1 -13.41 37.53 -12.55
CA MET A 1 -12.26 37.06 -11.76
C MET A 1 -12.67 35.74 -11.12
N SER A 2 -12.45 34.61 -11.82
CA SER A 2 -12.77 33.29 -11.25
C SER A 2 -11.53 32.74 -10.56
N ALA A 3 -11.63 32.53 -9.26
CA ALA A 3 -10.57 32.00 -8.44
C ALA A 3 -10.22 30.57 -8.88
N ASN A 4 -8.97 30.39 -9.32
CA ASN A 4 -8.34 29.10 -9.53
C ASN A 4 -8.19 28.42 -8.16
N GLN A 5 -9.12 27.54 -7.78
CA GLN A 5 -8.93 26.66 -6.62
C GLN A 5 -7.91 25.59 -7.02
N GLY A 6 -6.65 25.81 -6.68
CA GLY A 6 -5.60 24.81 -6.84
C GLY A 6 -5.95 23.57 -6.02
N LYS A 7 -6.07 22.41 -6.69
CA LYS A 7 -6.04 21.12 -6.02
C LYS A 7 -4.76 21.06 -5.16
N PRO A 8 -4.83 20.63 -3.89
CA PRO A 8 -3.61 20.35 -3.13
C PRO A 8 -2.81 19.30 -3.89
N SER A 9 -1.57 19.63 -4.23
CA SER A 9 -0.66 18.70 -4.90
C SER A 9 -0.38 17.52 -3.97
N ALA A 10 -0.68 16.30 -4.41
CA ALA A 10 -0.44 15.10 -3.63
C ALA A 10 1.04 14.99 -3.24
N SER A 11 1.34 14.93 -1.94
CA SER A 11 2.69 14.78 -1.40
C SER A 11 2.98 13.32 -1.06
N GLU A 12 4.24 12.90 -1.15
CA GLU A 12 4.66 11.54 -0.79
C GLU A 12 4.39 11.17 0.68
N ASN A 13 4.25 12.17 1.54
CA ASN A 13 3.95 12.03 2.96
C ASN A 13 2.45 12.10 3.28
N ASP A 14 1.59 12.27 2.27
CA ASP A 14 0.14 12.24 2.46
C ASP A 14 -0.29 10.88 2.98
N TRP A 15 -1.27 10.87 3.88
CA TRP A 15 -1.84 9.63 4.38
C TRP A 15 -2.85 9.06 3.39
N ILE A 16 -2.68 7.78 3.08
CA ILE A 16 -3.62 6.98 2.30
C ILE A 16 -4.37 6.05 3.25
N ARG A 17 -5.69 6.03 3.10
CA ARG A 17 -6.57 5.09 3.79
C ARG A 17 -6.79 3.87 2.91
N ILE A 18 -6.46 2.68 3.40
CA ILE A 18 -6.78 1.42 2.75
C ILE A 18 -7.88 0.75 3.58
N THR A 19 -9.00 0.38 2.96
CA THR A 19 -10.15 -0.22 3.67
C THR A 19 -10.35 -1.67 3.24
N SER A 20 -10.58 -2.55 4.21
CA SER A 20 -10.89 -3.96 3.95
C SER A 20 -12.38 -4.20 3.74
N ASN A 21 -12.74 -5.39 3.25
CA ASN A 21 -14.13 -5.78 3.00
C ASN A 21 -14.95 -6.04 4.29
N ASP A 22 -14.27 -6.26 5.41
CA ASP A 22 -14.82 -6.56 6.74
C ASP A 22 -14.76 -5.35 7.69
N GLY A 23 -14.51 -4.15 7.14
CA GLY A 23 -14.73 -2.87 7.82
C GLY A 23 -13.54 -2.29 8.56
N PHE A 24 -12.33 -2.86 8.40
CA PHE A 24 -11.11 -2.27 8.95
C PHE A 24 -10.56 -1.17 8.03
N SER A 25 -9.84 -0.23 8.62
CA SER A 25 -9.17 0.88 7.93
C SER A 25 -7.73 1.00 8.39
N PHE A 26 -6.81 1.03 7.44
CA PHE A 26 -5.38 1.14 7.66
C PHE A 26 -4.89 2.47 7.07
N LEU A 27 -4.01 3.16 7.78
CA LEU A 27 -3.40 4.40 7.31
C LEU A 27 -1.92 4.17 7.05
N VAL A 28 -1.48 4.43 5.83
CA VAL A 28 -0.07 4.35 5.43
C VAL A 28 0.34 5.63 4.69
N PRO A 29 1.62 6.05 4.74
CA PRO A 29 2.11 7.12 3.89
C PRO A 29 1.93 6.77 2.40
N ARG A 30 1.67 7.77 1.55
CA ARG A 30 1.51 7.58 0.10
C ARG A 30 2.72 6.88 -0.51
N LYS A 31 3.94 7.24 -0.11
CA LYS A 31 5.17 6.57 -0.55
C LYS A 31 5.20 5.06 -0.28
N VAL A 32 4.49 4.59 0.75
CA VAL A 32 4.36 3.17 1.08
C VAL A 32 3.26 2.54 0.23
N ALA A 33 2.10 3.18 0.11
CA ALA A 33 1.00 2.67 -0.71
C ALA A 33 1.40 2.45 -2.18
N VAL A 34 2.18 3.38 -2.75
CA VAL A 34 2.61 3.31 -4.17
C VAL A 34 3.71 2.28 -4.46
N VAL A 35 4.20 1.55 -3.46
CA VAL A 35 5.05 0.35 -3.67
C VAL A 35 4.24 -0.74 -4.37
N SER A 36 2.93 -0.82 -4.13
CA SER A 36 2.00 -1.65 -4.91
C SER A 36 1.71 -0.97 -6.25
N GLY A 37 1.91 -1.70 -7.35
CA GLY A 37 1.61 -1.19 -8.70
C GLY A 37 0.13 -0.87 -8.87
N THR A 38 -0.74 -1.74 -8.36
CA THR A 38 -2.19 -1.54 -8.42
C THR A 38 -2.63 -0.31 -7.63
N LEU A 39 -2.17 -0.15 -6.38
CA LEU A 39 -2.52 1.04 -5.57
C LEU A 39 -1.93 2.32 -6.17
N LYS A 40 -0.73 2.26 -6.73
CA LYS A 40 -0.12 3.39 -7.46
C LYS A 40 -1.02 3.85 -8.61
N ASN A 41 -1.60 2.92 -9.37
CA ASN A 41 -2.50 3.22 -10.47
C ASN A 41 -3.84 3.82 -9.98
N MET A 42 -4.39 3.31 -8.88
CA MET A 42 -5.61 3.85 -8.25
C MET A 42 -5.41 5.27 -7.71
N LEU A 43 -4.22 5.56 -7.20
CA LEU A 43 -3.86 6.84 -6.57
C LEU A 43 -3.29 7.87 -7.54
N SER A 44 -3.11 7.51 -8.81
CA SER A 44 -2.60 8.42 -9.85
C SER A 44 -3.61 9.54 -10.10
N THR A 45 -3.13 10.77 -10.14
CA THR A 45 -3.97 11.95 -10.41
C THR A 45 -4.27 12.14 -11.90
N GLU A 46 -3.57 11.39 -12.76
CA GLU A 46 -3.77 11.39 -14.22
C GLU A 46 -4.93 10.51 -14.64
N SER A 47 -5.27 9.53 -13.80
CA SER A 47 -6.43 8.69 -13.98
C SER A 47 -7.63 9.35 -13.29
N ASN A 48 -8.79 9.43 -13.95
CA ASN A 48 -10.02 10.05 -13.42
C ASN A 48 -10.67 9.24 -12.27
N PHE A 49 -9.87 8.53 -11.47
CA PHE A 49 -10.34 7.70 -10.35
C PHE A 49 -10.69 8.57 -9.14
N ALA A 50 -11.78 8.21 -8.45
CA ALA A 50 -12.28 8.92 -7.27
C ALA A 50 -11.36 8.74 -6.05
N GLU A 51 -10.58 7.67 -6.06
CA GLU A 51 -9.61 7.25 -5.05
C GLU A 51 -8.47 8.26 -4.91
N ALA A 52 -7.95 8.77 -6.04
CA ALA A 52 -6.92 9.80 -6.05
C ALA A 52 -7.38 11.12 -5.43
N ALA A 53 -8.68 11.45 -5.55
CA ALA A 53 -9.27 12.62 -4.93
C ALA A 53 -9.62 12.43 -3.45
N SER A 54 -9.90 11.19 -3.03
CA SER A 54 -10.33 10.86 -1.66
C SER A 54 -9.24 10.28 -0.77
N ASN A 55 -8.02 10.06 -1.29
CA ASN A 55 -6.91 9.39 -0.61
C ASN A 55 -7.34 8.05 0.05
N THR A 56 -8.31 7.37 -0.56
CA THR A 56 -8.91 6.16 -0.02
C THR A 56 -8.93 5.08 -1.09
N CYS A 57 -8.38 3.91 -0.78
CA CYS A 57 -8.31 2.74 -1.65
C CYS A 57 -9.04 1.56 -1.00
N PRO A 58 -10.20 1.14 -1.52
CA PRO A 58 -10.85 -0.07 -1.06
C PRO A 58 -10.13 -1.32 -1.57
N MET A 59 -10.01 -2.33 -0.71
CA MET A 59 -9.56 -3.68 -1.05
C MET A 59 -10.68 -4.68 -0.82
N SER A 60 -10.75 -5.69 -1.68
CA SER A 60 -11.73 -6.77 -1.59
C SER A 60 -11.36 -7.83 -0.54
N GLU A 61 -10.24 -7.67 0.16
CA GLU A 61 -9.70 -8.64 1.11
C GLU A 61 -10.14 -8.36 2.55
N ARG A 62 -10.03 -9.39 3.39
CA ARG A 62 -10.28 -9.27 4.84
C ARG A 62 -9.19 -8.44 5.52
N GLY A 63 -9.51 -7.86 6.66
CA GLY A 63 -8.62 -6.98 7.42
C GLY A 63 -7.27 -7.60 7.73
N VAL A 64 -7.23 -8.89 8.06
CA VAL A 64 -5.98 -9.62 8.34
C VAL A 64 -5.04 -9.69 7.12
N ILE A 65 -5.59 -9.73 5.90
CA ILE A 65 -4.80 -9.76 4.67
C ILE A 65 -4.34 -8.35 4.31
N VAL A 66 -5.26 -7.38 4.40
CA VAL A 66 -4.94 -5.96 4.16
C VAL A 66 -3.87 -5.47 5.13
N GLU A 67 -3.93 -5.87 6.40
CA GLU A 67 -2.91 -5.60 7.41
C GLU A 67 -1.54 -6.10 6.94
N LYS A 68 -1.45 -7.38 6.53
CA LYS A 68 -0.19 -7.98 6.08
C LYS A 68 0.36 -7.36 4.80
N ILE A 69 -0.51 -6.94 3.87
CA ILE A 69 -0.10 -6.15 2.71
C ILE A 69 0.49 -4.81 3.17
N CYS A 70 -0.20 -4.06 4.03
CA CYS A 70 0.30 -2.77 4.52
C CYS A 70 1.64 -2.91 5.25
N GLU A 71 1.77 -3.96 6.07
CA GLU A 71 2.98 -4.31 6.81
C GLU A 71 4.14 -4.61 5.85
N TYR A 72 3.89 -5.41 4.81
CA TYR A 72 4.89 -5.75 3.80
C TYR A 72 5.28 -4.55 2.93
N LEU A 73 4.33 -3.71 2.49
CA LEU A 73 4.64 -2.49 1.74
C LEU A 73 5.51 -1.55 2.58
N THR A 74 5.24 -1.46 3.89
CA THR A 74 6.05 -0.67 4.83
C THR A 74 7.46 -1.25 4.97
N TYR A 75 7.55 -2.57 5.17
CA TYR A 75 8.83 -3.30 5.21
C TYR A 75 9.65 -3.06 3.94
N LYS A 76 9.04 -3.21 2.76
CA LYS A 76 9.70 -3.00 1.48
C LYS A 76 10.17 -1.56 1.35
N ALA A 77 9.32 -0.57 1.62
CA ALA A 77 9.68 0.85 1.54
C ALA A 77 10.82 1.24 2.51
N LEU A 78 10.90 0.58 3.67
CA LEU A 78 11.96 0.80 4.65
C LEU A 78 13.30 0.22 4.17
N TYR A 79 13.30 -1.02 3.70
CA TYR A 79 14.53 -1.77 3.41
C TYR A 79 14.96 -1.78 1.94
N GLU A 80 14.15 -1.25 1.01
CA GLU A 80 14.50 -1.19 -0.43
C GLU A 80 15.84 -0.51 -0.71
N LYS A 81 16.24 0.46 0.14
CA LYS A 81 17.49 1.21 0.03
C LYS A 81 18.42 1.00 1.22
N ALA A 82 18.22 -0.07 1.98
CA ALA A 82 19.06 -0.39 3.12
C ALA A 82 20.53 -0.59 2.68
N PRO A 83 21.53 -0.04 3.39
CA PRO A 83 22.94 -0.28 3.11
C PRO A 83 23.30 -1.76 3.32
N PRO A 84 24.35 -2.28 2.67
CA PRO A 84 24.73 -3.70 2.73
C PRO A 84 25.07 -4.27 4.13
N LYS A 85 25.18 -3.41 5.14
CA LYS A 85 25.50 -3.79 6.53
C LYS A 85 24.28 -3.78 7.44
N GLU A 86 23.13 -3.34 6.95
CA GLU A 86 21.90 -3.36 7.72
C GLU A 86 21.33 -4.78 7.74
N GLU A 87 20.98 -5.23 8.94
CA GLU A 87 20.33 -6.51 9.15
C GLU A 87 18.85 -6.35 8.80
N ILE A 88 18.45 -6.95 7.68
CA ILE A 88 17.07 -6.92 7.21
C ILE A 88 16.33 -8.11 7.86
N PRO A 89 15.29 -7.89 8.68
CA PRO A 89 14.54 -8.98 9.30
C PRO A 89 13.80 -9.81 8.24
N ASP A 90 13.76 -11.13 8.39
CA ASP A 90 12.96 -11.98 7.49
C ASP A 90 11.46 -11.74 7.72
N PHE A 91 10.79 -11.19 6.71
CA PHE A 91 9.35 -10.93 6.78
C PHE A 91 8.53 -12.23 6.88
N LEU A 92 9.03 -13.35 6.36
CA LEU A 92 8.31 -14.62 6.37
C LEU A 92 8.08 -15.15 7.78
N GLU A 93 8.92 -14.80 8.76
CA GLU A 93 8.72 -15.16 10.18
C GLU A 93 7.45 -14.53 10.78
N ARG A 94 6.91 -13.48 10.15
CA ARG A 94 5.71 -12.75 10.59
C ARG A 94 4.43 -13.23 9.90
N LEU A 95 4.53 -14.26 9.05
CA LEU A 95 3.43 -14.82 8.29
C LEU A 95 2.86 -16.08 8.96
N ALA A 96 1.58 -16.02 9.29
CA ALA A 96 0.84 -17.17 9.79
C ALA A 96 0.50 -18.12 8.61
N PRO A 97 0.82 -19.42 8.69
CA PRO A 97 0.52 -20.38 7.61
C PRO A 97 -0.95 -20.39 7.18
N GLU A 98 -1.86 -20.07 8.10
CA GLU A 98 -3.30 -20.09 7.91
C GLU A 98 -3.79 -19.04 6.88
N ILE A 99 -3.02 -17.98 6.64
CA ILE A 99 -3.38 -16.90 5.70
C ILE A 99 -2.52 -16.87 4.44
N SER A 100 -1.52 -17.75 4.31
CA SER A 100 -0.49 -17.65 3.26
C SER A 100 -1.04 -17.72 1.84
N LEU A 101 -2.04 -18.58 1.59
CA LEU A 101 -2.62 -18.71 0.25
C LEU A 101 -3.47 -17.50 -0.14
N GLU A 102 -4.27 -16.99 0.80
CA GLU A 102 -5.09 -15.79 0.60
C GLU A 102 -4.19 -14.56 0.39
N LEU A 103 -3.14 -14.43 1.21
CA LEU A 103 -2.16 -13.36 1.09
C LEU A 103 -1.39 -13.44 -0.24
N LEU A 104 -1.03 -14.63 -0.71
CA LEU A 104 -0.36 -14.82 -2.00
C LEU A 104 -1.24 -14.35 -3.16
N MET A 105 -2.51 -14.73 -3.17
CA MET A 105 -3.46 -14.29 -4.20
C MET A 105 -3.64 -12.78 -4.18
N ALA A 106 -3.78 -12.19 -2.99
CA ALA A 106 -3.91 -10.75 -2.85
C ALA A 106 -2.64 -10.01 -3.28
N ALA A 107 -1.46 -10.50 -2.90
CA ALA A 107 -0.17 -9.92 -3.29
C ALA A 107 0.00 -9.89 -4.82
N ASP A 108 -0.37 -10.96 -5.52
CA ASP A 108 -0.38 -11.01 -6.98
C ASP A 108 -1.35 -9.97 -7.58
N TYR A 109 -2.59 -9.91 -7.08
CA TYR A 109 -3.60 -8.96 -7.56
C TYR A 109 -3.20 -7.49 -7.36
N TYR A 110 -2.65 -7.17 -6.18
CA TYR A 110 -2.23 -5.80 -5.87
C TYR A 110 -0.83 -5.47 -6.41
N ASP A 111 -0.23 -6.32 -7.23
CA ASP A 111 1.12 -6.12 -7.80
C ASP A 111 2.12 -5.71 -6.71
N VAL A 112 2.16 -6.51 -5.65
CA VAL A 112 3.07 -6.34 -4.52
C VAL A 112 4.43 -6.94 -4.93
N PRO A 113 5.53 -6.16 -4.93
CA PRO A 113 6.82 -6.67 -5.36
C PRO A 113 7.30 -7.84 -4.50
N PRO A 114 8.04 -8.82 -5.07
CA PRO A 114 8.53 -9.96 -4.31
C PRO A 114 9.49 -9.55 -3.18
N PRO A 115 9.65 -10.44 -2.17
CA PRO A 115 10.57 -10.23 -1.04
C PRO A 115 11.95 -9.76 -1.49
N LEU A 116 12.59 -8.93 -0.66
CA LEU A 116 13.99 -8.57 -0.88
C LEU A 116 14.86 -9.84 -0.79
N PRO A 117 15.87 -9.98 -1.68
CA PRO A 117 16.77 -11.12 -1.69
C PRO A 117 17.71 -11.15 -0.48
#